data_AF-A0A1X2DM20-F1
#
_entry.id   AF-A0A1X2DM20-F1
#
_cell.length_a   1.000
_cell.length_b   1.000
_cell.length_c   1.000
_cell.angle_alpha   90.00
_cell.angle_beta   90.00
_cell.angle_gamma   90.00
#
_symmetry.space_group_name_H-M   'P 1'
#
loop_
_entity.id
_entity.type
_entity.pdbx_description
1 polymer ?
#
loop_
_entity_poly.entity_id
_entity_poly.type
_entity_poly.pdbx_seq_one_letter_code
_entity_poly.pdbx_strand_id
1 'polypeptide(L)'
;MTGGPQSHNTVLPDVSAVRAISNQVLSVADSLATIGRPLRLPVASPAPDPFSMRIAAHLTHARSTLGQAACDAADELTRMAEIFIGTAQTMTAVARWTSVGMLGLVAPSAHHPVDFSGRVVRRASPNWARQDTWMPGNADEVLSCAVLLTIGDNEVAAPELALSELEELGTRLRTLGGQLRVAWPGGGQPADTLNKFGEWISNDYVNALQRINDSVRQWNSAYQLARTRVAGAAAAYVAARQSALDGEERRVASEDAQAALNQYATWSLGDATLADFPRLSDGP
;
A
#
# COMPACT_ATOMS: atom_id res chain seq x y z
N MET A 1 -9.28 -54.23 37.59
CA MET A 1 -8.91 -53.29 36.51
C MET A 1 -9.40 -51.90 36.90
N THR A 2 -8.53 -51.15 37.57
CA THR A 2 -8.81 -49.79 38.04
C THR A 2 -8.45 -48.80 36.94
N GLY A 3 -9.48 -48.23 36.29
CA GLY A 3 -9.32 -47.11 35.39
C GLY A 3 -8.91 -45.87 36.19
N GLY A 4 -7.65 -45.44 36.02
CA GLY A 4 -7.18 -44.19 36.60
C GLY A 4 -7.89 -42.99 35.95
N PRO A 5 -8.10 -41.90 36.70
CA PRO A 5 -8.65 -40.67 36.12
C PRO A 5 -7.66 -40.11 35.11
N GLN A 6 -8.08 -40.00 33.85
CA GLN A 6 -7.36 -39.22 32.85
C GLN A 6 -7.41 -37.75 33.30
N SER A 7 -6.27 -37.25 33.77
CA SER A 7 -6.09 -35.82 33.99
C SER A 7 -6.16 -35.12 32.63
N HIS A 8 -7.31 -34.53 32.31
CA HIS A 8 -7.41 -33.51 31.27
C HIS A 8 -6.56 -32.32 31.73
N ASN A 9 -5.26 -32.35 31.42
CA ASN A 9 -4.40 -31.18 31.54
C ASN A 9 -4.88 -30.17 30.48
N THR A 10 -5.68 -29.21 30.90
CA THR A 10 -5.94 -28.00 30.10
C THR A 10 -4.61 -27.27 29.97
N VAL A 11 -3.94 -27.42 28.83
CA VAL A 11 -2.68 -26.71 28.57
C VAL A 11 -3.02 -25.24 28.37
N LEU A 12 -2.56 -24.41 29.31
CA LEU A 12 -2.78 -22.96 29.27
C LEU A 12 -1.80 -22.30 28.30
N PRO A 13 -2.18 -21.17 27.67
CA PRO A 13 -1.24 -20.40 26.85
C PRO A 13 -0.09 -19.86 27.69
N ASP A 14 1.12 -19.84 27.13
CA ASP A 14 2.24 -19.10 27.69
C ASP A 14 2.02 -17.60 27.43
N VAL A 15 1.42 -16.93 28.40
CA VAL A 15 1.08 -15.50 28.34
C VAL A 15 2.32 -14.63 28.08
N SER A 16 3.47 -15.03 28.63
CA SER A 16 4.70 -14.27 28.48
C SER A 16 5.20 -14.32 27.04
N ALA A 17 5.17 -15.51 26.43
CA ALA A 17 5.48 -15.70 25.02
C ALA A 17 4.46 -15.01 24.11
N VAL A 18 3.16 -15.14 24.38
CA VAL A 18 2.11 -14.45 23.60
C VAL A 18 2.28 -12.93 23.64
N ARG A 19 2.61 -12.36 24.80
CA ARG A 19 2.89 -10.92 24.92
C ARG A 19 4.12 -10.52 24.12
N ALA A 20 5.21 -11.28 24.20
CA ALA A 20 6.43 -11.01 23.44
C ALA A 20 6.18 -11.06 21.93
N ILE A 21 5.42 -12.05 21.45
CA ILE A 21 5.01 -12.19 20.04
C ILE A 21 4.16 -10.99 19.62
N SER A 22 3.18 -10.61 20.44
CA SER A 22 2.29 -9.48 20.14
C SER A 22 3.04 -8.16 20.03
N ASN A 23 4.03 -7.91 20.90
CA ASN A 23 4.91 -6.73 20.77
C ASN A 23 5.71 -6.74 19.45
N GLN A 24 6.11 -7.91 18.96
CA GLN A 24 6.78 -8.02 17.68
C GLN A 24 5.83 -7.82 16.49
N VAL A 25 4.58 -8.27 16.60
CA VAL A 25 3.52 -7.96 15.61
C VAL A 25 3.29 -6.44 15.55
N LEU A 26 3.23 -5.76 16.70
CA LEU A 26 3.13 -4.29 16.74
C LEU A 26 4.33 -3.59 16.09
N SER A 27 5.55 -4.12 16.29
CA SER A 27 6.74 -3.62 15.59
C SER A 27 6.61 -3.76 14.06
N VAL A 28 6.07 -4.88 13.56
CA VAL A 28 5.81 -5.04 12.12
C VAL A 28 4.75 -4.06 11.62
N ALA A 29 3.68 -3.85 12.40
CA ALA A 29 2.63 -2.88 12.07
C ALA A 29 3.20 -1.46 11.93
N ASP A 30 4.05 -1.03 12.86
CA ASP A 30 4.67 0.30 12.80
C ASP A 30 5.61 0.46 11.59
N SER A 31 6.43 -0.55 11.29
CA SER A 31 7.27 -0.56 10.08
C SER A 31 6.43 -0.49 8.80
N LEU A 32 5.36 -1.29 8.71
CA LEU A 32 4.47 -1.28 7.55
C LEU A 32 3.78 0.09 7.36
N ALA A 33 3.32 0.71 8.45
CA ALA A 33 2.75 2.05 8.40
C ALA A 33 3.79 3.11 7.99
N THR A 34 5.02 2.98 8.47
CA THR A 34 6.13 3.89 8.14
C THR A 34 6.51 3.81 6.66
N ILE A 35 6.55 2.61 6.09
CA ILE A 35 6.78 2.41 4.64
C ILE A 35 5.57 2.87 3.81
N GLY A 36 4.35 2.65 4.30
CA GLY A 36 3.12 2.97 3.58
C GLY A 36 2.77 4.46 3.52
N ARG A 37 3.05 5.24 4.58
CA ARG A 37 2.68 6.67 4.68
C ARG A 37 3.26 7.52 3.53
N PRO A 38 4.55 7.43 3.16
CA PRO A 38 5.13 8.18 2.05
C PRO A 38 4.47 7.92 0.69
N LEU A 39 3.85 6.76 0.48
CA LEU A 39 3.18 6.44 -0.79
C LEU A 39 1.94 7.32 -1.05
N ARG A 40 1.42 7.97 -0.02
CA ARG A 40 0.29 8.91 -0.14
C ARG A 40 0.70 10.31 -0.59
N LEU A 41 2.00 10.59 -0.63
CA LEU A 41 2.49 11.88 -1.09
C LEU A 41 2.30 12.00 -2.62
N PRO A 42 1.96 13.20 -3.11
CA PRO A 42 1.84 13.43 -4.55
C PRO A 42 3.14 13.12 -5.29
N VAL A 43 3.02 12.50 -6.47
CA VAL A 43 4.13 12.39 -7.41
C VAL A 43 4.20 13.66 -8.23
N ALA A 44 5.40 14.24 -8.31
CA ALA A 44 5.65 15.43 -9.12
C ALA A 44 5.52 15.09 -10.62
N SER A 45 4.81 15.94 -11.36
CA SER A 45 4.84 15.86 -12.82
C SER A 45 6.20 16.34 -13.31
N PRO A 46 6.90 15.60 -14.20
CA PRO A 46 8.19 16.01 -14.73
C PRO A 46 8.07 17.25 -15.64
N ALA A 47 6.88 17.53 -16.18
CA ALA A 47 6.62 18.70 -17.01
C ALA A 47 5.24 19.29 -16.71
N PRO A 48 5.03 20.60 -16.93
CA PRO A 48 3.74 21.26 -16.73
C PRO A 48 2.74 21.00 -17.87
N ASP A 49 3.05 20.11 -18.82
CA ASP A 49 2.11 19.77 -19.89
C ASP A 49 0.93 18.92 -19.34
N PRO A 50 -0.28 19.05 -19.92
CA PRO A 50 -1.46 18.34 -19.44
C PRO A 50 -1.31 16.81 -19.39
N PHE A 51 -0.54 16.20 -20.29
CA PHE A 51 -0.38 14.74 -20.31
C PHE A 51 0.48 14.27 -19.14
N SER A 52 1.63 14.90 -18.91
CA SER A 52 2.48 14.57 -17.76
C SER A 52 1.76 14.80 -16.44
N MET A 53 0.99 15.90 -16.31
CA MET A 53 0.20 16.18 -15.11
C MET A 53 -0.86 15.11 -14.85
N ARG A 54 -1.59 14.68 -15.90
CA ARG A 54 -2.59 13.61 -15.79
C ARG A 54 -1.97 12.25 -15.46
N ILE A 55 -0.81 11.93 -16.04
CA ILE A 55 -0.09 10.69 -15.73
C ILE A 55 0.41 10.68 -14.27
N ALA A 56 1.02 11.78 -13.82
CA ALA A 56 1.48 11.94 -12.44
C ALA A 56 0.33 11.77 -11.43
N ALA A 57 -0.85 12.23 -11.79
CA ALA A 57 -2.06 12.09 -11.00
C ALA A 57 -2.59 10.66 -10.90
N HIS A 58 -2.61 9.93 -12.01
CA HIS A 58 -2.95 8.51 -12.02
C HIS A 58 -2.01 7.72 -11.12
N LEU A 59 -0.70 7.98 -11.24
CA LEU A 59 0.31 7.35 -10.42
C LEU A 59 0.18 7.72 -8.93
N THR A 60 -0.11 8.99 -8.63
CA THR A 60 -0.40 9.47 -7.26
C THR A 60 -1.59 8.73 -6.66
N HIS A 61 -2.68 8.58 -7.42
CA HIS A 61 -3.86 7.87 -6.96
C HIS A 61 -3.55 6.40 -6.65
N ALA A 62 -2.86 5.71 -7.56
CA ALA A 62 -2.50 4.31 -7.38
C ALA A 62 -1.56 4.09 -6.17
N ARG A 63 -0.52 4.92 -6.03
CA ARG A 63 0.38 4.89 -4.87
C ARG A 63 -0.36 5.18 -3.57
N SER A 64 -1.26 6.16 -3.59
CA SER A 64 -2.06 6.53 -2.42
C SER A 64 -2.98 5.38 -1.98
N THR A 65 -3.58 4.66 -2.92
CA THR A 65 -4.38 3.45 -2.64
C THR A 65 -3.53 2.34 -1.99
N LEU A 66 -2.32 2.09 -2.48
CA LEU A 66 -1.40 1.12 -1.85
C LEU A 66 -0.95 1.59 -0.46
N GLY A 67 -0.58 2.86 -0.30
CA GLY A 67 -0.23 3.44 1.00
C GLY A 67 -1.39 3.40 1.98
N GLN A 68 -2.63 3.57 1.50
CA GLN A 68 -3.84 3.41 2.28
C GLN A 68 -4.02 1.97 2.76
N ALA A 69 -3.90 1.00 1.86
CA ALA A 69 -3.93 -0.43 2.18
C ALA A 69 -2.85 -0.83 3.22
N ALA A 70 -1.64 -0.28 3.13
CA ALA A 70 -0.58 -0.56 4.10
C ALA A 70 -0.91 -0.08 5.52
N CYS A 71 -1.50 1.10 5.70
CA CYS A 71 -1.91 1.49 7.06
C CYS A 71 -3.15 0.75 7.53
N ASP A 72 -4.10 0.42 6.66
CA ASP A 72 -5.25 -0.39 7.09
C ASP A 72 -4.79 -1.80 7.51
N ALA A 73 -3.81 -2.36 6.81
CA ALA A 73 -3.13 -3.60 7.18
C ALA A 73 -2.36 -3.46 8.51
N ALA A 74 -1.68 -2.34 8.75
CA ALA A 74 -1.01 -2.07 10.02
C ALA A 74 -2.00 -1.92 11.19
N ASP A 75 -3.12 -1.24 10.98
CA ASP A 75 -4.20 -1.08 11.95
C ASP A 75 -4.79 -2.48 12.29
N GLU A 76 -4.95 -3.35 11.29
CA GLU A 76 -5.40 -4.73 11.49
C GLU A 76 -4.37 -5.59 12.25
N LEU A 77 -3.07 -5.48 11.96
CA LEU A 77 -2.01 -6.15 12.73
C LEU A 77 -2.00 -5.68 14.20
N THR A 78 -2.26 -4.40 14.43
CA THR A 78 -2.41 -3.83 15.77
C THR A 78 -3.58 -4.47 16.50
N ARG A 79 -4.74 -4.55 15.83
CA ARG A 79 -5.93 -5.22 16.37
C ARG A 79 -5.69 -6.71 16.66
N MET A 80 -4.96 -7.42 15.79
CA MET A 80 -4.57 -8.82 16.03
C MET A 80 -3.74 -8.94 17.31
N ALA A 81 -2.77 -8.05 17.52
CA ALA A 81 -1.96 -8.05 18.75
C ALA A 81 -2.79 -7.77 20.01
N GLU A 82 -3.76 -6.85 19.95
CA GLU A 82 -4.73 -6.60 21.03
C GLU A 82 -5.52 -7.88 21.37
N ILE A 83 -6.05 -8.56 20.35
CA ILE A 83 -6.82 -9.79 20.52
C ILE A 83 -5.96 -10.90 21.13
N PHE A 84 -4.71 -11.04 20.70
CA PHE A 84 -3.81 -12.08 21.23
C PHE A 84 -3.52 -11.86 22.72
N ILE A 85 -3.14 -10.64 23.11
CA ILE A 85 -2.85 -10.31 24.50
C ILE A 85 -4.12 -10.43 25.35
N GLY A 86 -5.23 -9.85 24.90
CA GLY A 86 -6.50 -9.86 25.63
C GLY A 86 -7.02 -11.29 25.84
N THR A 87 -6.98 -12.13 24.81
CA THR A 87 -7.41 -13.53 24.95
C THR A 87 -6.51 -14.32 25.89
N ALA A 88 -5.18 -14.16 25.80
CA ALA A 88 -4.25 -14.85 26.70
C ALA A 88 -4.43 -14.42 28.18
N GLN A 89 -4.69 -13.13 28.42
CA GLN A 89 -5.00 -12.61 29.75
C GLN A 89 -6.33 -13.16 30.29
N THR A 90 -7.38 -13.19 29.47
CA THR A 90 -8.69 -13.76 29.84
C THR A 90 -8.58 -15.24 30.16
N MET A 91 -7.87 -16.03 29.34
CA MET A 91 -7.63 -17.45 29.63
C MET A 91 -6.90 -17.66 30.96
N THR A 92 -5.93 -16.80 31.28
CA THR A 92 -5.20 -16.85 32.55
C THR A 92 -6.09 -16.47 33.73
N ALA A 93 -6.93 -15.45 33.56
CA ALA A 93 -7.93 -15.10 34.56
C ALA A 93 -8.87 -16.28 34.80
N VAL A 94 -9.45 -16.88 33.76
CA VAL A 94 -10.34 -18.05 33.84
C VAL A 94 -9.65 -19.23 34.53
N ALA A 95 -8.37 -19.49 34.25
CA ALA A 95 -7.61 -20.53 34.94
C ALA A 95 -7.49 -20.26 36.45
N ARG A 96 -7.15 -19.02 36.83
CA ARG A 96 -7.09 -18.61 38.25
C ARG A 96 -8.45 -18.70 38.93
N TRP A 97 -9.52 -18.27 38.25
CA TRP A 97 -10.90 -18.40 38.69
C TRP A 97 -11.28 -19.86 38.95
N THR A 98 -10.92 -20.76 38.03
CA THR A 98 -11.16 -22.20 38.17
C THR A 98 -10.43 -22.76 39.38
N SER A 99 -9.18 -22.35 39.62
CA SER A 99 -8.42 -22.74 40.81
C SER A 99 -9.06 -22.28 42.12
N VAL A 100 -9.64 -21.08 42.17
CA VAL A 100 -10.40 -20.59 43.34
C VAL A 100 -11.65 -21.45 43.57
N GLY A 101 -12.39 -21.79 42.51
CA GLY A 101 -13.54 -22.68 42.61
C GLY A 101 -13.20 -24.08 43.09
N MET A 102 -12.04 -24.63 42.68
CA MET A 102 -11.54 -25.92 43.19
C MET A 102 -11.23 -25.90 44.70
N LEU A 103 -10.98 -24.72 45.29
CA LEU A 103 -10.79 -24.55 46.74
C LEU A 103 -12.12 -24.40 47.50
N GLY A 104 -13.27 -24.54 46.83
CA GLY A 104 -14.60 -24.42 47.44
C GLY A 104 -15.06 -22.99 47.72
N LEU A 105 -14.33 -22.00 47.19
CA LEU A 105 -14.66 -20.58 47.36
C LEU A 105 -15.67 -20.14 46.29
N VAL A 106 -16.68 -19.35 46.70
CA VAL A 106 -17.67 -18.78 45.78
C VAL A 106 -17.01 -17.69 44.96
N ALA A 107 -17.04 -17.89 43.65
CA ALA A 107 -16.37 -17.04 42.68
C ALA A 107 -17.43 -16.51 41.69
N PRO A 108 -17.70 -15.19 41.58
CA PRO A 108 -18.63 -14.68 40.57
C PRO A 108 -18.12 -14.95 39.15
N SER A 109 -19.04 -15.04 38.18
CA SER A 109 -18.74 -15.39 36.79
C SER A 109 -17.64 -14.50 36.19
N ALA A 110 -16.63 -15.13 35.57
CA ALA A 110 -15.48 -14.47 34.93
C ALA A 110 -15.76 -13.99 33.49
N HIS A 111 -17.01 -14.03 33.03
CA HIS A 111 -17.38 -13.65 31.67
C HIS A 111 -17.37 -12.13 31.51
N HIS A 112 -16.19 -11.57 31.24
CA HIS A 112 -16.06 -10.25 30.64
C HIS A 112 -15.52 -10.41 29.21
N PRO A 113 -16.19 -9.88 28.18
CA PRO A 113 -15.64 -9.88 26.83
C PRO A 113 -14.32 -9.07 26.81
N VAL A 114 -13.40 -9.47 25.92
CA VAL A 114 -12.18 -8.72 25.67
C VAL A 114 -12.55 -7.52 24.82
N ASP A 115 -12.33 -6.31 25.33
CA ASP A 115 -12.46 -5.10 24.53
C ASP A 115 -11.22 -4.94 23.63
N PHE A 116 -11.43 -4.78 22.33
CA PHE A 116 -10.39 -4.52 21.33
C PHE A 116 -10.88 -3.46 20.34
N SER A 117 -9.94 -2.84 19.64
CA SER A 117 -10.24 -1.77 18.69
C SER A 117 -11.11 -2.27 17.52
N GLY A 118 -12.11 -1.47 17.14
CA GLY A 118 -12.91 -1.73 15.95
C GLY A 118 -12.11 -1.57 14.65
N ARG A 119 -12.62 -2.14 13.55
CA ARG A 119 -11.98 -2.01 12.24
C ARG A 119 -12.07 -0.56 11.74
N VAL A 120 -10.95 -0.05 11.24
CA VAL A 120 -10.91 1.26 10.59
C VAL A 120 -11.54 1.16 9.20
N VAL A 121 -12.47 2.08 8.90
CA VAL A 121 -13.05 2.21 7.56
C VAL A 121 -12.66 3.57 7.01
N ARG A 122 -11.87 3.57 5.92
CA ARG A 122 -11.45 4.82 5.27
C ARG A 122 -12.22 5.04 3.97
N ARG A 123 -12.56 6.31 3.71
CA ARG A 123 -13.26 6.70 2.48
C ARG A 123 -12.31 6.55 1.29
N ALA A 124 -12.82 6.02 0.19
CA ALA A 124 -12.09 5.95 -1.07
C ALA A 124 -11.66 7.35 -1.53
N SER A 125 -10.40 7.50 -1.91
CA SER A 125 -9.88 8.74 -2.49
C SER A 125 -10.47 8.97 -3.88
N PRO A 126 -10.88 10.20 -4.23
CA PRO A 126 -11.35 10.50 -5.58
C PRO A 126 -10.22 10.29 -6.60
N ASN A 127 -10.57 9.74 -7.77
CA ASN A 127 -9.66 9.57 -8.90
C ASN A 127 -9.96 10.61 -9.97
N TRP A 128 -9.42 11.81 -9.79
CA TRP A 128 -9.64 12.93 -10.72
C TRP A 128 -9.02 12.67 -12.09
N ALA A 129 -7.90 11.95 -12.13
CA ALA A 129 -7.16 11.66 -13.37
C ALA A 129 -7.99 10.86 -14.37
N ARG A 130 -8.86 9.96 -13.88
CA ARG A 130 -9.81 9.21 -14.74
C ARG A 130 -10.88 10.09 -15.40
N GLN A 131 -11.11 11.30 -14.92
CA GLN A 131 -12.17 12.19 -15.41
C GLN A 131 -11.66 13.20 -16.44
N ASP A 132 -10.34 13.38 -16.57
CA ASP A 132 -9.75 14.36 -17.47
C ASP A 132 -9.46 13.77 -18.87
N THR A 133 -10.33 14.13 -19.83
CA THR A 133 -10.22 13.71 -21.23
C THR A 133 -9.72 14.81 -22.15
N TRP A 134 -9.07 15.86 -21.62
CA TRP A 134 -8.58 16.96 -22.44
C TRP A 134 -7.57 16.45 -23.50
N MET A 135 -7.70 17.01 -24.71
CA MET A 135 -6.83 16.79 -25.86
C MET A 135 -6.73 18.11 -26.65
N PRO A 136 -5.58 18.41 -27.28
CA PRO A 136 -5.41 19.62 -28.08
C PRO A 136 -6.35 19.62 -29.29
N GLY A 137 -7.10 20.71 -29.47
CA GLY A 137 -8.10 20.87 -30.53
C GLY A 137 -7.57 21.54 -31.81
N ASN A 138 -6.40 22.14 -31.76
CA ASN A 138 -5.78 22.84 -32.91
C ASN A 138 -4.24 22.75 -32.86
N ALA A 139 -3.58 23.08 -33.97
CA ALA A 139 -2.12 23.02 -34.10
C ALA A 139 -1.36 23.88 -33.08
N ASP A 140 -1.96 24.98 -32.62
CA ASP A 140 -1.32 25.89 -31.67
C ASP A 140 -1.24 25.29 -30.26
N GLU A 141 -2.31 24.62 -29.84
CA GLU A 141 -2.36 23.88 -28.57
C GLU A 141 -1.39 22.70 -28.59
N VAL A 142 -1.25 22.02 -29.73
CA VAL A 142 -0.25 20.95 -29.92
C VAL A 142 1.16 21.47 -29.71
N LEU A 143 1.52 22.55 -30.40
CA LEU A 143 2.86 23.13 -30.33
C LEU A 143 3.14 23.77 -28.96
N SER A 144 2.12 24.33 -28.31
CA SER A 144 2.23 24.84 -26.94
C SER A 144 2.47 23.69 -25.95
N CYS A 145 1.76 22.56 -26.09
CA CYS A 145 2.03 21.36 -25.28
C CYS A 145 3.43 20.81 -25.52
N ALA A 146 3.89 20.80 -26.77
CA ALA A 146 5.25 20.40 -27.10
C ALA A 146 6.30 21.28 -26.38
N VAL A 147 6.08 22.61 -26.33
CA VAL A 147 6.95 23.52 -25.56
C VAL A 147 6.91 23.19 -24.07
N LEU A 148 5.73 23.03 -23.47
CA LEU A 148 5.59 22.68 -22.05
C LEU A 148 6.30 21.36 -21.71
N LEU A 149 6.25 20.37 -22.59
CA LEU A 149 6.95 19.10 -22.42
C LEU A 149 8.48 19.28 -22.44
N THR A 150 9.00 20.18 -23.28
CA THR A 150 10.45 20.42 -23.39
C THR A 150 11.04 21.17 -22.19
N ILE A 151 10.29 22.08 -21.56
CA ILE A 151 10.77 22.85 -20.39
C ILE A 151 10.74 22.06 -19.07
N GLY A 152 10.22 20.83 -19.09
CA GLY A 152 10.20 19.96 -17.93
C GLY A 152 11.57 19.45 -17.49
N ASP A 153 11.57 18.74 -16.37
CA ASP A 153 12.73 18.06 -15.79
C ASP A 153 13.30 16.99 -16.73
N ASN A 154 14.56 16.65 -16.50
CA ASN A 154 15.27 15.65 -17.29
C ASN A 154 14.82 14.23 -17.02
N GLU A 155 14.19 13.93 -15.90
CA GLU A 155 13.77 12.59 -15.53
C GLU A 155 12.49 12.64 -14.68
N VAL A 156 11.74 11.55 -14.67
CA VAL A 156 10.62 11.36 -13.75
C VAL A 156 11.16 11.08 -12.35
N ALA A 157 10.91 11.99 -11.41
CA ALA A 157 11.23 11.79 -10.00
C ALA A 157 10.14 10.96 -9.31
N ALA A 158 10.46 9.73 -8.90
CA ALA A 158 9.60 8.92 -8.05
C ALA A 158 10.37 8.42 -6.82
N PRO A 159 9.78 8.47 -5.62
CA PRO A 159 10.41 7.90 -4.43
C PRO A 159 10.68 6.41 -4.59
N GLU A 160 11.86 5.99 -4.13
CA GLU A 160 12.27 4.59 -4.07
C GLU A 160 11.36 3.81 -3.11
N LEU A 161 11.13 2.53 -3.44
CA LEU A 161 10.25 1.63 -2.69
C LEU A 161 11.10 0.60 -1.95
N ALA A 162 10.89 0.48 -0.64
CA ALA A 162 11.62 -0.44 0.23
C ALA A 162 11.09 -1.89 0.12
N LEU A 163 11.26 -2.53 -1.04
CA LEU A 163 10.70 -3.85 -1.33
C LEU A 163 11.30 -4.96 -0.46
N SER A 164 12.64 -4.96 -0.29
CA SER A 164 13.34 -5.96 0.54
C SER A 164 12.91 -5.88 2.01
N GLU A 165 12.73 -4.67 2.54
CA GLU A 165 12.23 -4.48 3.91
C GLU A 165 10.84 -5.09 4.09
N LEU A 166 9.95 -4.96 3.10
CA LEU A 166 8.61 -5.57 3.15
C LEU A 166 8.67 -7.11 3.10
N GLU A 167 9.56 -7.69 2.30
CA GLU A 167 9.77 -9.13 2.26
C GLU A 167 10.26 -9.68 3.61
N GLU A 168 11.15 -8.95 4.28
CA GLU A 168 11.61 -9.26 5.64
C GLU A 168 10.47 -9.18 6.66
N LEU A 169 9.62 -8.15 6.60
CA LEU A 169 8.43 -8.04 7.46
C LEU A 169 7.49 -9.24 7.27
N GLY A 170 7.24 -9.66 6.03
CA GLY A 170 6.40 -10.82 5.75
C GLY A 170 7.00 -12.13 6.29
N THR A 171 8.31 -12.31 6.14
CA THR A 171 9.04 -13.46 6.71
C THR A 171 8.98 -13.48 8.24
N ARG A 172 9.09 -12.29 8.85
CA ARG A 172 8.98 -12.13 10.30
C ARG A 172 7.59 -12.53 10.80
N LEU A 173 6.51 -12.10 10.12
CA LEU A 173 5.15 -12.50 10.50
C LEU A 173 4.92 -14.02 10.41
N ARG A 174 5.42 -14.69 9.36
CA ARG A 174 5.35 -16.15 9.26
C ARG A 174 6.07 -16.85 10.42
N THR A 175 7.25 -16.34 10.79
CA THR A 175 8.00 -16.85 11.94
C THR A 175 7.21 -16.67 13.24
N LEU A 176 6.60 -15.50 13.44
CA LEU A 176 5.76 -15.21 14.60
C LEU A 176 4.51 -16.09 14.64
N GLY A 177 3.90 -16.41 13.50
CA GLY A 177 2.79 -17.36 13.40
C GLY A 177 3.19 -18.75 13.89
N GLY A 178 4.36 -19.25 13.50
CA GLY A 178 4.92 -20.51 14.00
C GLY A 178 5.15 -20.50 15.52
N GLN A 179 5.71 -19.42 16.05
CA GLN A 179 5.93 -19.26 17.49
C GLN A 179 4.60 -19.17 18.27
N LEU A 180 3.61 -18.46 17.73
CA LEU A 180 2.30 -18.30 18.36
C LEU A 180 1.57 -19.64 18.49
N ARG A 181 1.67 -20.50 17.48
CA ARG A 181 1.11 -21.86 17.53
C ARG A 181 1.68 -22.70 18.67
N VAL A 182 2.96 -22.54 18.98
CA VAL A 182 3.62 -23.24 20.08
C VAL A 182 3.22 -22.64 21.44
N ALA A 183 3.17 -21.31 21.53
CA ALA A 183 2.85 -20.59 22.76
C ALA A 183 1.37 -20.68 23.16
N TRP A 184 0.47 -20.92 22.21
CA TRP A 184 -0.98 -20.92 22.45
C TRP A 184 -1.64 -22.23 21.98
N PRO A 185 -1.88 -23.18 22.90
CA PRO A 185 -2.70 -24.37 22.63
C PRO A 185 -4.13 -23.96 22.23
N GLY A 186 -4.52 -24.25 20.99
CA GLY A 186 -5.80 -23.81 20.41
C GLY A 186 -5.74 -22.53 19.59
N GLY A 187 -4.60 -21.81 19.58
CA GLY A 187 -4.35 -20.61 18.76
C GLY A 187 -4.07 -20.88 17.28
N GLY A 188 -4.58 -21.98 16.71
CA GLY A 188 -4.30 -22.40 15.34
C GLY A 188 -4.71 -21.36 14.30
N GLN A 189 -5.94 -20.85 14.39
CA GLN A 189 -6.47 -19.83 13.47
C GLN A 189 -5.71 -18.49 13.57
N PRO A 190 -5.43 -17.92 14.77
CA PRO A 190 -4.52 -16.79 14.92
C PRO A 190 -3.17 -16.97 14.21
N ALA A 191 -2.52 -18.11 14.43
CA ALA A 191 -1.24 -18.43 13.81
C ALA A 191 -1.32 -18.54 12.28
N ASP A 192 -2.34 -19.21 11.75
CA ASP A 192 -2.56 -19.31 10.30
C ASP A 192 -2.86 -17.96 9.66
N THR A 193 -3.54 -17.08 10.38
CA THR A 193 -3.85 -15.73 9.90
C THR A 193 -2.58 -14.89 9.80
N LEU A 194 -1.67 -14.94 10.79
CA LEU A 194 -0.36 -14.29 10.70
C LEU A 194 0.49 -14.82 9.54
N ASN A 195 0.45 -16.13 9.28
CA ASN A 195 1.16 -16.73 8.15
C ASN A 195 0.65 -16.18 6.81
N LYS A 196 -0.68 -16.19 6.61
CA LYS A 196 -1.32 -15.60 5.44
C LYS A 196 -1.00 -14.12 5.29
N PHE A 197 -0.94 -13.39 6.41
CA PHE A 197 -0.60 -11.97 6.40
C PHE A 197 0.83 -11.76 5.92
N GLY A 198 1.76 -12.58 6.42
CA GLY A 198 3.14 -12.57 5.96
C GLY A 198 3.29 -12.90 4.47
N GLU A 199 2.51 -13.86 3.95
CA GLU A 199 2.43 -14.16 2.52
C GLU A 199 1.89 -12.99 1.71
N TRP A 200 0.80 -12.36 2.16
CA TRP A 200 0.22 -11.20 1.50
C TRP A 200 1.22 -10.03 1.40
N ILE A 201 1.98 -9.75 2.47
CA ILE A 201 3.02 -8.71 2.43
C ILE A 201 4.11 -9.09 1.43
N SER A 202 4.71 -10.28 1.57
CA SER A 202 5.85 -10.71 0.74
C SER A 202 5.50 -10.89 -0.74
N ASN A 203 4.25 -11.21 -1.06
CA ASN A 203 3.83 -11.51 -2.43
C ASN A 203 2.95 -10.40 -2.98
N ASP A 204 1.70 -10.30 -2.53
CA ASP A 204 0.69 -9.46 -3.16
C ASP A 204 1.04 -7.98 -3.09
N TYR A 205 1.44 -7.51 -1.90
CA TYR A 205 1.77 -6.11 -1.67
C TYR A 205 3.09 -5.71 -2.34
N VAL A 206 4.16 -6.51 -2.18
CA VAL A 206 5.44 -6.31 -2.87
C VAL A 206 5.27 -6.33 -4.39
N ASN A 207 4.53 -7.28 -4.95
CA ASN A 207 4.27 -7.34 -6.40
C ASN A 207 3.46 -6.13 -6.91
N ALA A 208 2.52 -5.62 -6.11
CA ALA A 208 1.81 -4.38 -6.45
C ALA A 208 2.76 -3.18 -6.49
N LEU A 209 3.66 -3.04 -5.52
CA LEU A 209 4.67 -1.98 -5.49
C LEU A 209 5.70 -2.12 -6.62
N GLN A 210 6.15 -3.33 -6.92
CA GLN A 210 7.06 -3.60 -8.04
C GLN A 210 6.44 -3.15 -9.36
N ARG A 211 5.15 -3.44 -9.60
CA ARG A 211 4.43 -2.96 -10.80
C ARG A 211 4.38 -1.44 -10.91
N ILE A 212 4.20 -0.74 -9.78
CA ILE A 212 4.30 0.73 -9.75
C ILE A 212 5.70 1.19 -10.16
N ASN A 213 6.75 0.55 -9.61
CA ASN A 213 8.13 0.89 -9.93
C ASN A 213 8.46 0.65 -11.42
N ASP A 214 8.00 -0.47 -11.97
CA ASP A 214 8.15 -0.80 -13.39
C ASP A 214 7.43 0.22 -14.28
N SER A 215 6.24 0.63 -13.86
CA SER A 215 5.44 1.62 -14.59
C SER A 215 6.09 3.01 -14.58
N VAL A 216 6.70 3.42 -13.46
CA VAL A 216 7.50 4.65 -13.41
C VAL A 216 8.67 4.59 -14.39
N ARG A 217 9.38 3.46 -14.45
CA ARG A 217 10.50 3.29 -15.40
C ARG A 217 10.02 3.37 -16.85
N GLN A 218 8.91 2.73 -17.17
CA GLN A 218 8.28 2.81 -18.50
C GLN A 218 7.81 4.22 -18.83
N TRP A 219 7.20 4.93 -17.85
CA TRP A 219 6.80 6.31 -18.01
C TRP A 219 8.00 7.21 -18.30
N ASN A 220 9.10 7.06 -17.55
CA ASN A 220 10.31 7.84 -17.80
C ASN A 220 10.83 7.64 -19.24
N SER A 221 10.87 6.39 -19.74
CA SER A 221 11.25 6.12 -21.12
C SER A 221 10.29 6.75 -22.14
N ALA A 222 8.97 6.66 -21.90
CA ALA A 222 7.96 7.27 -22.78
C ALA A 222 8.04 8.80 -22.78
N TYR A 223 8.28 9.41 -21.61
CA TYR A 223 8.48 10.84 -21.42
C TYR A 223 9.72 11.33 -22.17
N GLN A 224 10.88 10.66 -22.01
CA GLN A 224 12.09 11.03 -22.77
C GLN A 224 11.87 10.94 -24.27
N LEU A 225 11.25 9.85 -24.74
CA LEU A 225 10.98 9.68 -26.16
C LEU A 225 10.08 10.80 -26.69
N ALA A 226 9.01 11.13 -25.97
CA ALA A 226 8.10 12.21 -26.35
C ALA A 226 8.82 13.55 -26.41
N ARG A 227 9.62 13.91 -25.39
CA ARG A 227 10.45 15.12 -25.37
C ARG A 227 11.37 15.22 -26.57
N THR A 228 12.13 14.14 -26.86
CA THR A 228 13.05 14.11 -27.99
C THR A 228 12.31 14.34 -29.31
N ARG A 229 11.15 13.69 -29.50
CA ARG A 229 10.37 13.80 -30.73
C ARG A 229 9.76 15.18 -30.94
N VAL A 230 9.34 15.87 -29.89
CA VAL A 230 8.71 17.20 -30.01
C VAL A 230 9.71 18.36 -30.00
N ALA A 231 10.97 18.13 -29.60
CA ALA A 231 11.97 19.18 -29.37
C ALA A 231 12.16 20.13 -30.57
N GLY A 232 12.22 19.59 -31.79
CA GLY A 232 12.38 20.39 -33.01
C GLY A 232 11.18 21.31 -33.27
N ALA A 233 9.96 20.77 -33.16
CA ALA A 233 8.72 21.53 -33.36
C ALA A 233 8.53 22.60 -32.26
N ALA A 234 8.85 22.27 -31.01
CA ALA A 234 8.81 23.20 -29.89
C ALA A 234 9.77 24.39 -30.10
N ALA A 235 11.02 24.12 -30.48
CA ALA A 235 12.00 25.16 -30.74
C ALA A 235 11.58 26.06 -31.93
N ALA A 236 11.08 25.46 -33.02
CA ALA A 236 10.57 26.20 -34.17
C ALA A 236 9.35 27.07 -33.79
N TYR A 237 8.46 26.57 -32.94
CA TYR A 237 7.29 27.30 -32.46
C TYR A 237 7.67 28.49 -31.57
N VAL A 238 8.61 28.31 -30.64
CA VAL A 238 9.15 29.42 -29.83
C VAL A 238 9.77 30.50 -30.73
N ALA A 239 10.60 30.10 -31.70
CA ALA A 239 11.20 31.03 -32.64
C ALA A 239 10.15 31.76 -33.50
N ALA A 240 9.11 31.06 -33.98
CA ALA A 240 8.01 31.66 -34.73
C ALA A 240 7.21 32.67 -33.87
N ARG A 241 6.97 32.37 -32.59
CA ARG A 241 6.31 33.29 -31.65
C ARG A 241 7.15 34.52 -31.35
N GLN A 242 8.46 34.38 -31.26
CA GLN A 242 9.38 35.51 -31.12
C GLN A 242 9.35 36.39 -32.39
N SER A 243 9.48 35.80 -33.59
CA SER A 243 9.43 36.57 -34.84
C SER A 243 8.09 37.26 -35.10
N ALA A 244 6.98 36.68 -34.63
CA ALA A 244 5.67 37.31 -34.72
C ALA A 244 5.58 38.62 -33.91
N LEU A 245 6.37 38.77 -32.83
CA LEU A 245 6.48 40.03 -32.08
C LEU A 245 7.15 41.13 -32.90
N ASP A 246 8.01 40.74 -33.85
CA ASP A 246 8.67 41.64 -34.80
C ASP A 246 7.85 41.86 -36.09
N GLY A 247 6.63 41.30 -36.15
CA GLY A 247 5.71 41.42 -37.30
C GLY A 247 5.92 40.38 -38.40
N GLU A 248 6.80 39.39 -38.22
CA GLU A 248 6.99 38.29 -39.17
C GLU A 248 6.16 37.06 -38.79
N GLU A 249 5.20 36.70 -39.64
CA GLU A 249 4.38 35.50 -39.42
C GLU A 249 5.06 34.25 -40.02
N ARG A 250 5.43 33.30 -39.15
CA ARG A 250 6.03 32.02 -39.55
C ARG A 250 5.12 30.87 -39.15
N ARG A 251 4.79 29.98 -40.09
CA ARG A 251 4.03 28.75 -39.82
C ARG A 251 4.95 27.60 -39.44
N VAL A 252 4.53 26.81 -38.46
CA VAL A 252 5.27 25.64 -37.97
C VAL A 252 4.39 24.40 -38.18
N ALA A 253 4.97 23.36 -38.78
CA ALA A 253 4.31 22.07 -38.94
C ALA A 253 4.09 21.41 -37.57
N SER A 254 2.93 20.81 -37.35
CA SER A 254 2.53 20.26 -36.04
C SER A 254 2.28 18.75 -36.07
N GLU A 255 2.30 18.13 -37.26
CA GLU A 255 1.91 16.74 -37.48
C GLU A 255 2.78 15.76 -36.67
N ASP A 256 4.10 15.96 -36.68
CA ASP A 256 5.04 15.12 -35.94
C ASP A 256 4.91 15.29 -34.42
N ALA A 257 4.69 16.53 -33.97
CA ALA A 257 4.44 16.84 -32.56
C ALA A 257 3.14 16.22 -32.09
N GLN A 258 2.08 16.32 -32.90
CA GLN A 258 0.78 15.71 -32.63
C GLN A 258 0.89 14.18 -32.55
N ALA A 259 1.62 13.55 -33.47
CA ALA A 259 1.85 12.11 -33.43
C ALA A 259 2.61 11.67 -32.17
N ALA A 260 3.63 12.43 -31.75
CA ALA A 260 4.39 12.15 -30.53
C ALA A 260 3.54 12.33 -29.26
N LEU A 261 2.77 13.42 -29.16
CA LEU A 261 1.88 13.68 -28.03
C LEU A 261 0.76 12.65 -27.94
N ASN A 262 0.16 12.24 -29.06
CA ASN A 262 -0.84 11.17 -29.08
C ASN A 262 -0.25 9.83 -28.60
N GLN A 263 0.98 9.50 -29.00
CA GLN A 263 1.66 8.30 -28.50
C GLN A 263 1.96 8.42 -27.00
N TYR A 264 2.34 9.60 -26.51
CA TYR A 264 2.58 9.79 -25.08
C TYR A 264 1.29 9.71 -24.26
N ALA A 265 0.20 10.24 -24.81
CA ALA A 265 -1.12 10.25 -24.19
C ALA A 265 -1.73 8.84 -24.02
N THR A 266 -1.28 7.84 -24.78
CA THR A 266 -1.73 6.45 -24.63
C THR A 266 -1.02 5.69 -23.49
N TRP A 267 -0.01 6.30 -22.87
CA TRP A 267 0.61 5.69 -21.68
C TRP A 267 -0.45 5.44 -20.60
N SER A 268 -0.40 4.27 -19.99
CA SER A 268 -1.30 3.92 -18.88
C SER A 268 -0.56 3.09 -17.84
N LEU A 269 -1.01 3.20 -16.59
CA LEU A 269 -0.47 2.46 -15.45
C LEU A 269 -0.91 0.98 -15.44
N GLY A 270 -1.85 0.59 -16.31
CA GLY A 270 -2.55 -0.69 -16.24
C GLY A 270 -3.50 -0.80 -15.03
N ASP A 271 -4.31 -1.86 -15.02
CA ASP A 271 -5.13 -2.21 -13.85
C ASP A 271 -4.35 -3.16 -12.94
N ALA A 272 -4.00 -2.69 -11.74
CA ALA A 272 -3.40 -3.52 -10.70
C ALA A 272 -4.35 -3.58 -9.50
N THR A 273 -5.12 -4.66 -9.42
CA THR A 273 -5.91 -4.97 -8.22
C THR A 273 -4.98 -5.59 -7.18
N LEU A 274 -4.86 -4.94 -6.02
CA LEU A 274 -4.25 -5.52 -4.82
C LEU A 274 -5.28 -6.45 -4.17
N ALA A 275 -4.88 -7.67 -3.83
CA ALA A 275 -5.74 -8.58 -3.06
C ALA A 275 -6.03 -8.00 -1.67
N ASP A 276 -7.20 -8.31 -1.10
CA ASP A 276 -7.50 -7.91 0.28
C ASP A 276 -6.52 -8.58 1.27
N PHE A 277 -6.05 -7.82 2.25
CA PHE A 277 -5.21 -8.35 3.31
C PHE A 277 -6.02 -9.28 4.23
N PRO A 278 -5.38 -10.30 4.84
CA PRO A 278 -6.05 -11.21 5.77
C PRO A 278 -6.59 -10.49 7.00
N ARG A 279 -7.79 -10.88 7.44
CA ARG A 279 -8.43 -10.31 8.62
C ARG A 279 -8.73 -11.39 9.63
N LEU A 280 -8.50 -11.10 10.91
CA LEU A 280 -8.96 -11.97 11.98
C LEU A 280 -10.47 -11.74 12.17
N SER A 281 -11.25 -12.79 12.41
CA SER A 281 -12.65 -12.61 12.82
C SER A 281 -12.71 -11.78 14.11
N ASP A 282 -13.81 -11.08 14.36
CA ASP A 282 -13.98 -10.23 15.55
C ASP A 282 -14.22 -11.06 16.84
N GLY A 283 -13.65 -12.27 16.90
CA GLY A 283 -13.95 -13.30 17.90
C GLY A 283 -15.33 -13.94 17.72
N PRO A 284 -15.64 -14.99 18.51
CA PRO A 284 -17.01 -15.38 18.82
C PRO A 284 -17.73 -14.36 19.70
#